data_AF-H2YT05-F1
#
_entry.id   AF-H2YT05-F1
#
_cell.length_a   1.000
_cell.length_b   1.000
_cell.length_c   1.000
_cell.angle_alpha   90.00
_cell.angle_beta   90.00
_cell.angle_gamma   90.00
#
_symmetry.space_group_name_H-M   'P 1'
#
loop_
_entity.id
_entity.type
_entity.pdbx_description
1 polymer ?
#
loop_
_entity_poly.entity_id
_entity_poly.type
_entity_poly.pdbx_seq_one_letter_code
_entity_poly.pdbx_strand_id
1 'polypeptide(L)' 'MNITTGVWTKLTIDVPYPLGETSACLLNKNIVVYGSLSPGRIAMFTPARNKWQQLIEVTEQGLIGGPGLLLLV' A
#
# COMPACT_ATOMS: atom_id res chain seq x y z
N MET A 1 -12.16 -3.23 9.27
CA MET A 1 -13.38 -3.67 9.97
C MET A 1 -13.11 -5.01 10.62
N ASN A 2 -13.44 -5.18 11.90
CA ASN A 2 -13.55 -6.51 12.49
C ASN A 2 -14.88 -7.12 12.02
N ILE A 3 -14.84 -8.26 11.34
CA ILE A 3 -16.04 -8.87 10.72
C ILE A 3 -17.01 -9.47 11.75
N THR A 4 -16.53 -9.80 12.95
CA THR A 4 -17.35 -10.36 14.03
C THR A 4 -18.10 -9.28 14.78
N THR A 5 -17.46 -8.14 15.05
CA THR A 5 -18.04 -7.05 15.85
C THR A 5 -18.61 -5.91 14.99
N GLY A 6 -18.30 -5.86 13.70
CA GLY A 6 -18.68 -4.78 12.81
C GLY A 6 -17.92 -3.46 13.06
N VAL A 7 -16.99 -3.43 14.01
CA VAL A 7 -16.30 -2.21 14.43
C VAL A 7 -15.17 -1.86 13.47
N TRP A 8 -15.10 -0.58 13.10
CA TRP A 8 -13.95 0.00 12.43
C TRP A 8 -13.04 0.66 13.46
N THR A 9 -11.76 0.32 13.40
CA THR A 9 -10.73 0.92 14.23
C THR A 9 -9.72 1.59 13.32
N LYS A 10 -9.51 2.90 13.54
CA LYS A 10 -8.44 3.63 12.87
C LYS A 10 -7.10 3.16 13.44
N LEU A 11 -6.15 2.84 12.56
CA LEU A 11 -4.77 2.56 12.98
C LEU A 11 -4.12 3.84 13.50
N THR A 12 -3.20 3.73 14.46
CA THR A 12 -2.47 4.87 15.04
C THR A 12 -1.33 5.38 14.17
N ILE A 13 -1.05 4.69 13.07
CA ILE A 13 -0.01 5.04 12.10
C ILE A 13 -0.65 5.35 10.76
N ASP A 14 -0.17 6.40 10.12
CA ASP A 14 -0.65 6.80 8.81
C ASP A 14 0.24 6.20 7.70
N VAL A 15 -0.36 6.04 6.52
CA VAL A 15 0.38 5.70 5.30
C VAL A 15 1.44 6.78 5.05
N PRO A 16 2.66 6.44 4.63
CA PRO A 16 3.77 7.39 4.50
C PRO A 16 3.56 8.51 3.47
N TYR A 17 2.56 8.41 2.59
CA TYR A 17 2.25 9.41 1.57
C TYR A 17 0.78 9.34 1.13
N PRO A 18 0.24 10.40 0.49
CA PRO A 18 -1.14 10.43 0.00
C PRO A 18 -1.38 9.39 -1.11
N LEU A 19 -2.48 8.64 -1.03
CA LEU A 19 -2.79 7.59 -2.01
C LEU A 19 -3.88 7.97 -3.02
N GLY A 20 -4.92 8.74 -2.67
CA GLY A 20 -6.04 9.01 -3.59
C GLY A 20 -6.84 7.74 -3.89
N GLU A 21 -7.23 7.51 -5.16
CA GLU A 21 -7.79 6.22 -5.59
C GLU A 21 -6.74 5.12 -5.37
N THR A 22 -7.10 4.14 -4.55
CA THR A 22 -6.16 3.17 -3.99
C THR A 22 -6.59 1.75 -4.29
N SER A 23 -5.64 0.87 -4.54
CA SER A 23 -5.83 -0.58 -4.50
C SER A 23 -4.83 -1.23 -3.55
N ALA A 24 -5.21 -2.37 -2.98
CA ALA A 24 -4.43 -3.08 -1.99
C ALA A 24 -4.49 -4.59 -2.19
N CYS A 25 -3.41 -5.30 -1.87
CA CYS A 25 -3.36 -6.76 -1.87
C CYS A 25 -2.60 -7.31 -0.66
N LEU A 26 -2.80 -8.60 -0.38
CA LEU A 26 -2.06 -9.33 0.65
C LEU A 26 -0.81 -9.96 0.03
N LEU A 27 0.36 -9.72 0.61
CA LEU A 27 1.62 -10.32 0.23
C LEU A 27 2.37 -10.77 1.49
N ASN A 28 2.57 -12.09 1.66
CA ASN A 28 3.35 -12.65 2.77
C ASN A 28 2.94 -12.09 4.16
N LYS A 29 1.63 -12.05 4.45
CA LYS A 29 1.02 -11.48 5.67
C LYS A 29 1.16 -9.97 5.85
N ASN A 30 1.70 -9.27 4.86
CA ASN A 30 1.72 -7.81 4.80
C ASN A 30 0.65 -7.31 3.84
N ILE A 31 0.20 -6.08 4.05
CA ILE A 31 -0.73 -5.40 3.14
C ILE A 31 0.09 -4.47 2.27
N VAL A 32 0.01 -4.65 0.96
CA VAL A 32 0.69 -3.79 -0.02
C VAL A 32 -0.35 -2.87 -0.64
N VAL A 33 -0.04 -1.59 -0.74
CA VAL A 33 -0.94 -0.55 -1.26
C VAL A 33 -0.21 0.33 -2.27
N TYR A 34 -0.96 0.77 -3.28
CA TYR A 34 -0.56 1.79 -4.24
C TYR A 34 -1.74 2.70 -4.53
N GLY A 35 -1.47 3.94 -4.95
CA GLY A 35 -2.54 4.90 -5.22
C GLY A 35 -2.17 5.96 -6.26
N SER A 36 -3.20 6.61 -6.82
CA SER A 36 -3.13 7.57 -7.91
C SER A 36 -2.37 8.87 -7.58
N LEU A 37 -2.41 9.33 -6.33
CA LEU A 37 -1.76 10.60 -5.92
C LEU A 37 -0.27 10.47 -5.64
N SER A 38 0.23 9.23 -5.52
CA SER A 38 1.65 8.92 -5.37
C SER A 38 2.05 7.84 -6.38
N PRO A 39 1.95 8.13 -7.68
CA PRO A 39 2.21 7.14 -8.71
C PRO A 39 3.68 6.68 -8.62
N GLY A 40 3.93 5.40 -8.87
CA GLY A 40 5.28 4.82 -8.79
C GLY A 40 5.76 4.52 -7.37
N ARG A 41 4.92 4.76 -6.36
CA ARG A 41 5.22 4.43 -4.97
C ARG A 41 4.36 3.29 -4.46
N ILE A 42 5.01 2.31 -3.83
CA ILE A 42 4.34 1.15 -3.22
C ILE A 42 4.68 1.11 -1.73
N ALA A 43 3.65 1.08 -0.89
CA ALA A 43 3.78 1.02 0.56
C ALA A 43 3.33 -0.34 1.07
N MET A 44 4.01 -0.84 2.09
CA MET A 44 3.72 -2.11 2.73
C MET A 44 3.49 -1.89 4.22
N PHE A 45 2.35 -2.37 4.71
CA PHE A 45 2.02 -2.42 6.13
C PHE A 45 2.29 -3.81 6.68
N THR A 46 3.04 -3.88 7.78
CA THR A 46 3.29 -5.11 8.55
C THR A 46 2.45 -5.07 9.83
N PRO A 47 1.31 -5.80 9.89
CA PRO A 47 0.42 -5.76 11.06
C PRO A 47 1.12 -6.19 12.36
N ALA A 48 2.00 -7.20 12.29
CA ALA A 48 2.74 -7.72 13.44
C ALA A 48 3.67 -6.67 14.10
N ARG A 49 4.05 -5.62 13.36
CA ARG A 49 4.93 -4.55 13.84
C ARG A 49 4.22 -3.21 13.97
N ASN A 50 2.94 -3.14 13.56
CA ASN A 50 2.21 -1.91 13.36
C ASN A 50 3.10 -0.83 12.70
N LYS A 51 3.62 -1.14 11.50
CA LYS A 51 4.59 -0.27 10.81
C LYS A 51 4.37 -0.26 9.30
N TRP A 52 4.51 0.92 8.70
CA TRP A 52 4.59 1.12 7.26
C TRP A 52 6.05 1.16 6.77
N GLN A 53 6.28 0.66 5.56
CA GLN A 53 7.54 0.76 4.83
C GLN A 53 7.26 1.07 3.36
N GLN A 54 8.01 2.00 2.77
CA GLN A 54 8.03 2.19 1.31
C GLN A 54 8.89 1.10 0.68
N LEU A 55 8.33 0.33 -0.25
CA LEU A 55 9.02 -0.75 -0.95
C LEU A 55 9.71 -0.28 -2.23
N ILE A 56 9.04 0.59 -2.98
CA ILE A 56 9.50 1.07 -4.29
C ILE A 56 9.25 2.57 -4.38
N GLU A 57 10.20 3.29 -4.96
CA GLU A 57 10.05 4.66 -5.45
C GLU A 57 10.60 4.73 -6.87
N VAL A 58 9.72 4.87 -7.85
CA VAL A 58 10.11 5.17 -9.23
C VAL A 58 10.05 6.69 -9.41
N THR A 59 11.22 7.31 -9.59
CA THR A 59 11.38 8.77 -9.72
C THR A 59 11.21 9.29 -11.15
N GLU A 60 11.12 8.40 -12.15
CA GLU A 60 11.10 8.80 -13.56
C GLU A 60 9.66 8.95 -14.10
N GLN A 61 9.42 10.03 -14.85
CA GLN A 61 8.14 10.33 -15.50
C GLN A 61 7.81 9.30 -16.60
N GLY A 62 7.28 8.15 -16.22
CA GLY A 62 6.85 7.08 -17.14
C GLY A 62 5.61 6.31 -16.68
N LEU A 63 4.85 6.86 -15.73
CA LEU A 63 3.88 6.12 -14.92
C LEU A 63 2.59 5.70 -15.66
N ILE A 64 2.37 6.22 -16.87
CA ILE A 64 1.27 5.79 -17.76
C ILE A 64 1.71 4.64 -18.70
N GLY A 65 2.99 4.27 -18.69
CA GLY A 65 3.55 3.15 -19.48
C GLY A 65 4.55 2.26 -18.72
N GLY A 66 4.71 2.46 -17.42
CA GLY A 66 5.62 1.68 -16.58
C GLY A 66 5.15 0.23 -16.46
N PRO A 67 6.07 -0.74 -16.30
CA PRO A 67 5.71 -2.15 -16.25
C PRO A 67 4.71 -2.31 -15.11
N GLY A 68 3.47 -2.68 -15.43
CA GLY A 68 2.53 -3.12 -14.42
C GLY A 68 3.28 -4.11 -13.52
N LEU A 69 3.34 -3.82 -12.22
CA LEU A 69 4.19 -4.57 -11.32
C LEU A 69 3.53 -5.95 -11.07
N LEU A 70 3.82 -6.91 -11.94
CA LEU A 70 3.55 -8.32 -11.71
C LEU A 70 4.60 -8.83 -10.74
N LEU A 71 4.27 -8.79 -9.44
CA LEU A 71 5.04 -9.49 -8.44
C LEU A 71 4.72 -10.98 -8.56
N LEU A 72 5.53 -11.72 -9.32
CA LEU A 72 5.50 -13.17 -9.34
C LEU A 72 5.93 -13.69 -7.97
N VAL A 73 5.03 -14.44 -7.32
CA VAL A 73 5.24 -15.15 -6.05
C VAL A 73 5.72 -16.56 -6.32
#